data_AF-A0A8T4LCQ2-F1
#
_entry.id   AF-A0A8T4LCQ2-F1
#
_cell.length_a   1.000
_cell.length_b   1.000
_cell.length_c   1.000
_cell.angle_alpha   90.00
_cell.angle_beta   90.00
_cell.angle_gamma   90.00
#
_symmetry.space_group_name_H-M   'P 1'
#
loop_
_entity.id
_entity.type
_entity.pdbx_description
1 polymer ?
#
loop_
_entity_poly.entity_id
_entity_poly.type
_entity_poly.pdbx_seq_one_letter_code
_entity_poly.pdbx_strand_id
1 'polypeptide(L)'
;GMMGGAVGLGFGVLVALLVLLIISYFIPAAVLNYAAHGKFNAAFDFNAINKKVFTGKYALAWLIGIVYSVLLVSVLSKIPYVGMVIGGFIGSVTMYSLIGQIVKGR
;
A
#
# COMPACT_ATOMS: atom_id res chain seq x y z
N GLY A 1 -26.49 25.18 7.50
CA GLY A 1 -26.79 24.71 8.87
C GLY A 1 -25.68 23.79 9.35
N MET A 2 -25.37 23.77 10.65
CA MET A 2 -24.29 22.94 11.24
C MET A 2 -24.35 21.46 10.82
N MET A 3 -25.55 20.91 10.55
CA MET A 3 -25.72 19.54 10.03
C MET A 3 -25.17 19.35 8.60
N GLY A 4 -25.27 20.36 7.72
CA GLY A 4 -24.67 20.29 6.38
C GLY A 4 -23.14 20.34 6.40
N GLY A 5 -22.55 21.02 7.40
CA GLY A 5 -21.11 21.02 7.63
C GLY A 5 -20.60 19.66 8.13
N ALA A 6 -21.30 19.04 9.09
CA ALA A 6 -20.94 17.72 9.61
C ALA A 6 -21.08 16.60 8.57
N VAL A 7 -22.15 16.62 7.76
CA VAL A 7 -22.36 15.66 6.67
C VAL A 7 -21.34 15.85 5.54
N GLY A 8 -21.01 17.10 5.19
CA GLY A 8 -19.98 17.41 4.20
C GLY A 8 -18.58 16.97 4.64
N LEU A 9 -18.23 17.16 5.91
CA LEU A 9 -16.96 16.69 6.47
C LEU A 9 -16.89 15.16 6.53
N GLY A 10 -17.96 14.49 6.98
CA GLY A 10 -18.00 13.03 7.04
C GLY A 10 -17.86 12.37 5.66
N PHE A 11 -18.58 12.90 4.66
CA PHE A 11 -18.48 12.42 3.28
C PHE A 11 -17.07 12.66 2.69
N GLY A 12 -16.52 13.87 2.90
CA GLY A 12 -15.17 14.20 2.44
C GLY A 12 -14.08 13.28 3.01
N VAL A 13 -14.15 12.96 4.30
CA VAL A 13 -13.21 12.03 4.96
C VAL A 13 -13.34 10.63 4.37
N LEU A 14 -14.57 10.13 4.16
CA LEU A 14 -14.78 8.81 3.57
C LEU A 14 -14.19 8.71 2.16
N VAL A 15 -14.44 9.73 1.32
CA VAL A 15 -13.86 9.79 -0.03
C VAL A 15 -12.34 9.81 0.03
N ALA A 16 -11.74 10.62 0.90
CA ALA A 16 -10.29 10.68 1.07
C ALA A 16 -9.70 9.33 1.49
N LEU A 17 -10.34 8.63 2.44
CA LEU A 17 -9.90 7.30 2.88
C LEU A 17 -9.96 6.28 1.75
N LEU A 18 -11.03 6.29 0.93
CA LEU A 18 -11.14 5.42 -0.23
C LEU A 18 -10.06 5.71 -1.27
N VAL A 19 -9.79 6.98 -1.56
CA VAL A 19 -8.71 7.39 -2.48
C VAL A 19 -7.35 6.92 -1.96
N LEU A 20 -7.06 7.14 -0.67
CA LEU A 20 -5.80 6.67 -0.06
C LEU A 20 -5.67 5.16 -0.11
N LEU A 21 -6.76 4.43 0.13
CA LEU A 21 -6.79 2.97 0.06
C LEU A 21 -6.45 2.49 -1.36
N ILE A 22 -7.11 3.06 -2.37
CA ILE A 22 -6.85 2.74 -3.78
C ILE A 22 -5.39 3.06 -4.12
N ILE A 23 -4.89 4.25 -3.78
CA ILE A 23 -3.50 4.62 -4.05
C ILE A 23 -2.53 3.63 -3.38
N SER A 24 -2.74 3.32 -2.10
CA SER A 24 -1.89 2.38 -1.34
C SER A 24 -1.90 0.96 -1.90
N TYR A 25 -3.00 0.56 -2.58
CA TYR A 25 -3.12 -0.73 -3.23
C TYR A 25 -2.27 -0.81 -4.50
N PHE A 26 -2.17 0.29 -5.25
CA PHE A 26 -1.47 0.34 -6.53
C PHE A 26 0.02 0.67 -6.41
N ILE A 27 0.44 1.43 -5.38
CA ILE A 27 1.83 1.85 -5.17
C ILE A 27 2.82 0.67 -5.26
N PRO A 28 2.61 -0.47 -4.57
CA PRO A 28 3.60 -1.54 -4.59
C PRO A 28 3.83 -2.12 -6.00
N ALA A 29 2.75 -2.33 -6.76
CA ALA A 29 2.85 -2.80 -8.13
C ALA A 29 3.51 -1.78 -9.06
N ALA A 30 3.21 -0.49 -8.89
CA ALA A 30 3.82 0.60 -9.67
C ALA A 30 5.33 0.67 -9.42
N VAL A 31 5.75 0.65 -8.16
CA VAL A 31 7.18 0.69 -7.76
C VAL A 31 7.92 -0.55 -8.27
N LEU A 32 7.32 -1.74 -8.18
CA LEU A 32 7.93 -2.96 -8.72
C LEU A 32 8.02 -2.94 -10.24
N ASN A 33 7.03 -2.39 -10.94
CA ASN A 33 7.08 -2.28 -12.40
C ASN A 33 8.16 -1.28 -12.84
N TYR A 34 8.31 -0.17 -12.12
CA TYR A 34 9.41 0.77 -12.27
C TYR A 34 10.77 0.10 -12.06
N ALA A 35 10.94 -0.60 -10.93
CA ALA A 35 12.19 -1.30 -10.61
C ALA A 35 12.56 -2.37 -11.65
N ALA A 36 11.57 -3.04 -12.24
CA ALA A 36 11.81 -4.06 -13.25
C ALA A 36 12.24 -3.49 -14.62
N HIS A 37 11.76 -2.30 -14.99
CA HIS A 37 12.00 -1.71 -16.32
C HIS A 37 13.01 -0.56 -16.33
N GLY A 38 13.36 -0.01 -15.16
CA GLY A 38 14.33 1.07 -15.02
C GLY A 38 13.90 2.43 -15.60
N LYS A 39 12.62 2.59 -15.97
CA LYS A 39 12.09 3.82 -16.56
C LYS A 39 10.94 4.36 -15.71
N PHE A 40 10.99 5.64 -15.35
CA PHE A 40 9.96 6.27 -14.49
C PHE A 40 8.54 6.11 -15.04
N ASN A 41 8.37 6.19 -16.37
CA ASN A 41 7.06 6.00 -17.02
C ASN A 41 6.47 4.60 -16.80
N ALA A 42 7.29 3.58 -16.53
CA ALA A 42 6.82 2.23 -16.25
C ALA A 42 6.02 2.15 -14.94
N ALA A 43 6.22 3.08 -13.99
CA ALA A 43 5.39 3.18 -12.80
C ALA A 43 3.91 3.49 -13.11
N PHE A 44 3.64 4.06 -14.29
CA PHE A 44 2.31 4.50 -14.73
C PHE A 44 1.76 3.67 -15.89
N ASP A 45 2.40 2.54 -16.23
CA ASP A 45 1.85 1.60 -17.20
C ASP A 45 0.68 0.84 -16.58
N PHE A 46 -0.50 1.48 -16.57
CA PHE A 46 -1.71 0.93 -15.99
C PHE A 46 -2.16 -0.36 -16.69
N ASN A 47 -1.85 -0.55 -17.97
CA ASN A 47 -2.17 -1.79 -18.67
C ASN A 47 -1.37 -2.97 -18.12
N ALA A 48 -0.08 -2.80 -17.87
CA ALA A 48 0.75 -3.81 -17.25
C ALA A 48 0.41 -4.02 -15.76
N ILE A 49 0.15 -2.93 -15.03
CA ILE A 49 -0.14 -2.96 -13.59
C ILE A 49 -1.49 -3.62 -13.31
N ASN A 50 -2.55 -3.23 -14.01
CA ASN A 50 -3.93 -3.75 -13.81
C ASN A 50 -3.99 -5.28 -13.91
N LYS A 51 -3.26 -5.87 -14.87
CA LYS A 51 -3.19 -7.34 -15.02
C LYS A 51 -2.67 -8.06 -13.78
N LYS A 52 -1.86 -7.40 -12.95
CA LYS A 52 -1.27 -7.97 -11.74
C LYS A 52 -2.10 -7.65 -10.50
N VAL A 53 -2.53 -6.40 -10.34
CA VAL A 53 -3.23 -5.95 -9.13
C VAL A 53 -4.64 -6.51 -8.98
N PHE A 54 -5.33 -6.87 -10.06
CA PHE A 54 -6.67 -7.48 -9.98
C PHE A 54 -6.64 -9.00 -9.73
N THR A 55 -5.48 -9.58 -9.43
CA THR A 55 -5.39 -11.00 -9.09
C THR A 55 -5.66 -11.24 -7.61
N GLY A 56 -6.40 -12.32 -7.29
CA GLY A 56 -6.67 -12.68 -5.88
C GLY A 56 -5.39 -12.95 -5.06
N LYS A 57 -4.33 -13.45 -5.72
CA LYS A 57 -3.01 -13.62 -5.07
C LYS A 57 -2.39 -12.30 -4.65
N TYR A 58 -2.41 -11.29 -5.52
CA TYR A 58 -1.92 -9.96 -5.19
C TYR A 58 -2.73 -9.33 -4.05
N ALA A 59 -4.06 -9.39 -4.14
CA ALA A 59 -4.94 -8.85 -3.10
C ALA A 59 -4.66 -9.48 -1.73
N LEU A 60 -4.48 -10.80 -1.69
CA LEU A 60 -4.18 -11.54 -0.47
C LEU A 60 -2.80 -11.19 0.10
N ALA A 61 -1.77 -11.09 -0.73
CA ALA A 61 -0.44 -10.69 -0.26
C ALA A 61 -0.38 -9.23 0.22
N TRP A 62 -1.09 -8.33 -0.46
CA TRP A 62 -1.21 -6.94 -0.03
C TRP A 62 -1.88 -6.86 1.34
N LEU A 63 -2.97 -7.61 1.55
CA LEU A 63 -3.69 -7.66 2.82
C LEU A 63 -2.81 -8.24 3.95
N ILE A 64 -2.10 -9.35 3.69
CA ILE A 64 -1.14 -9.93 4.63
C ILE A 64 -0.05 -8.92 4.99
N GLY A 65 0.52 -8.23 3.99
CA GLY A 65 1.58 -7.26 4.21
C GLY A 65 1.13 -6.06 5.05
N ILE A 66 -0.11 -5.59 4.87
CA ILE A 66 -0.71 -4.55 5.72
C ILE A 66 -0.88 -5.05 7.15
N VAL A 67 -1.51 -6.21 7.33
CA VAL A 67 -1.73 -6.78 8.67
C VAL A 67 -0.41 -6.98 9.40
N TYR A 68 0.60 -7.54 8.72
CA TYR A 68 1.95 -7.69 9.25
C TYR A 68 2.56 -6.34 9.65
N SER A 69 2.49 -5.33 8.78
CA SER A 69 3.08 -4.01 9.04
C SER A 69 2.42 -3.32 10.23
N VAL A 70 1.09 -3.40 10.34
CA VAL A 70 0.34 -2.84 11.47
C VAL A 70 0.73 -3.53 12.78
N LEU A 71 0.81 -4.86 12.80
CA LEU A 71 1.23 -5.61 13.98
C LEU A 71 2.67 -5.28 14.37
N LEU A 72 3.57 -5.21 13.40
CA LEU A 72 4.97 -4.87 13.62
C LEU A 72 5.13 -3.47 14.24
N VAL A 73 4.47 -2.46 13.65
CA VAL A 73 4.49 -1.09 14.19
C VAL A 73 3.86 -1.03 15.57
N SER A 74 2.78 -1.79 15.82
CA SER A 74 2.13 -1.83 17.13
C SER A 74 3.02 -2.43 18.22
N VAL A 75 3.86 -3.41 17.89
CA VAL A 75 4.84 -3.98 18.82
C VAL A 75 6.00 -3.01 19.05
N LEU A 76 6.52 -2.41 17.97
CA LEU A 76 7.69 -1.52 18.03
C LEU A 76 7.38 -0.12 18.56
N SER A 77 6.11 0.31 18.56
CA SER A 77 5.71 1.62 19.12
C SER A 77 6.06 1.79 20.61
N LYS A 78 6.35 0.69 21.32
CA LYS A 78 6.88 0.68 22.69
C LYS A 78 8.27 1.33 22.80
N ILE A 79 8.99 1.48 21.69
CA ILE A 79 10.31 2.12 21.62
C ILE A 79 10.13 3.51 20.98
N PRO A 80 10.24 4.61 21.76
CA PRO A 80 10.03 5.97 21.25
C PRO A 80 10.96 6.30 20.08
N TYR A 81 10.41 6.98 19.06
CA TYR A 81 11.06 7.46 17.83
C TYR A 81 11.65 6.36 16.93
N VAL A 82 12.50 5.47 17.47
CA VAL A 82 13.23 4.44 16.74
C VAL A 82 12.30 3.31 16.28
N GLY A 83 11.32 2.93 17.10
CA GLY A 83 10.41 1.82 16.80
C GLY A 83 9.55 2.07 15.56
N MET A 84 9.09 3.30 15.36
CA MET A 84 8.31 3.67 14.19
C MET A 84 9.13 3.64 12.90
N VAL A 85 10.36 4.17 12.93
CA VAL A 85 11.23 4.21 11.76
C VAL A 85 11.65 2.80 11.34
N ILE A 86 12.12 1.99 12.29
CA ILE A 86 12.53 0.60 12.02
C ILE A 86 11.33 -0.24 11.59
N GLY A 87 10.19 -0.11 12.28
CA GLY A 87 8.98 -0.84 11.94
C GLY A 87 8.45 -0.49 10.55
N GLY A 88 8.45 0.80 10.20
CA GLY A 88 8.08 1.26 8.87
C GLY A 88 9.01 0.72 7.79
N PHE A 89 10.32 0.73 8.02
CA PHE A 89 11.30 0.19 7.07
C PHE A 89 11.11 -1.32 6.85
N ILE A 90 11.08 -2.10 7.93
CA ILE A 90 10.90 -3.56 7.86
C ILE A 90 9.55 -3.90 7.21
N GLY A 91 8.46 -3.23 7.61
CA GLY A 91 7.15 -3.41 7.02
C GLY A 91 7.16 -3.16 5.51
N SER A 92 7.81 -2.08 5.08
CA SER A 92 7.94 -1.73 3.66
C SER A 92 8.71 -2.81 2.89
N VAL A 93 9.90 -3.20 3.37
CA VAL A 93 10.73 -4.22 2.71
C VAL A 93 9.99 -5.56 2.61
N THR A 94 9.32 -5.98 3.68
CA THR A 94 8.53 -7.22 3.70
C THR A 94 7.37 -7.15 2.71
N MET A 95 6.64 -6.03 2.66
CA MET A 95 5.55 -5.81 1.71
C MET A 95 6.02 -5.93 0.26
N TYR A 96 7.10 -5.24 -0.11
CA TYR A 96 7.66 -5.32 -1.46
C TYR A 96 8.18 -6.72 -1.79
N SER A 97 8.74 -7.43 -0.81
CA SER A 97 9.22 -8.81 -0.99
C SER A 97 8.08 -9.79 -1.24
N LEU A 98 7.00 -9.71 -0.45
CA LEU A 98 5.80 -10.55 -0.60
C LEU A 98 5.16 -10.34 -1.98
N ILE A 99 4.95 -9.09 -2.36
CA ILE A 99 4.35 -8.76 -3.66
C ILE A 99 5.31 -9.13 -4.81
N GLY A 100 6.61 -8.92 -4.63
CA GLY A 100 7.63 -9.29 -5.60
C GLY A 100 7.63 -10.78 -5.93
N GLN A 101 7.40 -11.67 -4.95
CA GLN A 101 7.29 -13.12 -5.20
C GLN A 101 6.12 -13.48 -6.11
N ILE A 102 5.01 -12.76 -6.00
CA ILE A 102 3.81 -13.00 -6.83
C ILE A 102 3.98 -12.41 -8.22
N VAL A 103 4.60 -11.24 -8.30
CA VAL A 103 4.79 -10.51 -9.55
C VAL A 103 5.91 -11.10 -10.41
N LYS A 104 6.96 -11.64 -9.80
CA LYS A 104 8.13 -12.24 -10.46
C LYS A 104 8.02 -13.77 -10.57
N GLY A 105 7.19 -14.40 -9.75
CA GLY A 105 6.92 -15.84 -9.78
C GLY A 105 6.01 -16.23 -10.94
N ARG A 106 6.49 -16.06 -12.17
CA ARG A 106 6.12 -16.73 -13.43
C ARG A 106 7.02 -16.22 -14.55
#